data_AF-A0A3R8QLL0-F1
#
_entry.id   AF-A0A3R8QLL0-F1
#
_cell.length_a   1.000
_cell.length_b   1.000
_cell.length_c   1.000
_cell.angle_alpha   90.00
_cell.angle_beta   90.00
_cell.angle_gamma   90.00
#
_symmetry.space_group_name_H-M   'P 1'
#
loop_
_entity.id
_entity.type
_entity.pdbx_description
1 polymer ?
#
loop_
_entity_poly.entity_id
_entity_poly.type
_entity_poly.pdbx_seq_one_letter_code
_entity_poly.pdbx_strand_id
1 'polypeptide(L)'
;MSGAEAHGRGYPTGHRSPLMPEPPSPARTVRTVPACASALGACSKPGRAPRTGHGPAQVERDSIGRCEIPRDTPPYGTRGSAMSSQIPTQPATAAEYLPLAFGFALHQIGATVNSLGVLAAVADGPRTAEELIETTGAHPRSLRRLLYAAVRAGVLSLDADGYRAMPVAEQFGPLSDMHAAPPVWRAWEVLEESVRTGRSAFEIANGAPLFDYFEKDGGLAAIFHAAMTGGSDVQSPAIVRHFDFTRFRHAVDVGGGRGTLLSAVLDANPELRGTVFDTENGVAETADVLAEAGLSERCGITVGSFFDSVPAGGDLYLLKNILHDWNDEESVRILGNIRKVLPADGRVVVFSSVLPENGADADPADALGAAISDIEMLVMTTGRERTSKEYRRIFAAAGLELTAVTPLPCPYQYHALEAAPAAS
;
A
#
# COMPACT_ATOMS: atom_id res chain seq x y z
N MET A 1 -16.99 -15.88 74.17
CA MET A 1 -16.17 -15.08 75.11
C MET A 1 -15.01 -14.51 74.28
N SER A 2 -15.18 -13.32 73.70
CA SER A 2 -14.75 -12.00 74.23
C SER A 2 -13.23 -11.80 74.06
N GLY A 3 -12.67 -10.77 73.44
CA GLY A 3 -13.15 -9.52 72.81
C GLY A 3 -12.10 -9.10 71.75
N ALA A 4 -12.43 -8.43 70.65
CA ALA A 4 -12.81 -7.00 70.51
C ALA A 4 -11.67 -6.03 70.85
N GLU A 5 -11.05 -5.44 69.82
CA GLU A 5 -10.78 -4.00 69.80
C GLU A 5 -10.65 -3.50 68.35
N ALA A 6 -11.44 -2.48 68.05
CA ALA A 6 -11.57 -1.81 66.76
C ALA A 6 -10.99 -0.40 66.88
N HIS A 7 -10.25 0.04 65.88
CA HIS A 7 -9.98 1.46 65.66
C HIS A 7 -10.41 1.84 64.24
N GLY A 8 -11.52 2.59 64.19
CA GLY A 8 -11.95 3.29 62.99
C GLY A 8 -11.18 4.59 62.79
N ARG A 9 -10.99 4.95 61.53
CA ARG A 9 -10.96 6.34 61.07
C ARG A 9 -11.75 6.41 59.76
N GLY A 10 -12.78 7.26 59.76
CA GLY A 10 -13.59 7.57 58.59
C GLY A 10 -13.19 8.88 57.93
N TYR A 11 -13.84 9.09 56.77
CA TYR A 11 -13.99 10.27 55.91
C TYR A 11 -12.88 10.59 54.88
N PRO A 12 -13.22 11.24 53.74
CA PRO A 12 -14.54 11.41 53.09
C PRO A 12 -14.55 11.06 51.58
N THR A 13 -15.73 10.63 51.11
CA THR A 13 -16.16 10.73 49.72
C THR A 13 -16.26 12.19 49.29
N GLY A 14 -15.54 12.57 48.24
CA GLY A 14 -15.59 13.90 47.62
C GLY A 14 -15.33 13.82 46.14
N HIS A 15 -16.39 14.02 45.35
CA HIS A 15 -16.35 14.26 43.92
C HIS A 15 -15.36 15.37 43.53
N ARG A 16 -14.58 15.14 42.47
CA ARG A 16 -14.31 16.09 41.38
C ARG A 16 -13.56 15.37 40.26
N SER A 17 -14.29 15.02 39.19
CA SER A 17 -13.69 14.76 37.89
C SER A 17 -13.00 16.03 37.39
N PRO A 18 -11.76 15.97 36.90
CA PRO A 18 -11.23 17.03 36.06
C PRO A 18 -11.95 16.97 34.71
N LEU A 19 -12.72 18.01 34.40
CA LEU A 19 -13.18 18.28 33.03
C LEU A 19 -11.96 18.34 32.11
N MET A 20 -11.87 17.39 31.18
CA MET A 20 -11.02 17.52 29.99
C MET A 20 -11.55 18.72 29.18
N PRO A 21 -10.70 19.67 28.75
CA PRO A 21 -11.14 20.71 27.83
C PRO A 21 -11.45 20.09 26.46
N GLU A 22 -12.65 20.35 25.94
CA GLU A 22 -13.05 20.00 24.58
C GLU A 22 -12.08 20.61 23.54
N PRO A 23 -11.71 19.88 22.48
CA PRO A 23 -10.93 20.43 21.40
C PRO A 23 -11.78 21.43 20.59
N PRO A 24 -11.20 22.57 20.15
CA PRO A 24 -11.93 23.55 19.35
C PRO A 24 -12.32 22.99 17.97
N SER A 25 -13.59 23.16 17.62
CA SER A 25 -14.17 22.90 16.30
C SER A 25 -13.40 23.64 15.20
N PRO A 26 -12.98 22.99 14.10
CA PRO A 26 -12.34 23.67 12.99
C PRO A 26 -13.39 24.44 12.18
N ALA A 27 -13.33 25.76 12.28
CA ALA A 27 -14.04 26.68 11.41
C ALA A 27 -13.68 26.41 9.94
N ARG A 28 -14.69 26.06 9.13
CA ARG A 28 -14.65 26.04 7.67
C ARG A 28 -14.08 27.36 7.16
N THR A 29 -12.84 27.33 6.69
CA THR A 29 -12.28 28.39 5.84
C THR A 29 -11.98 27.75 4.50
N VAL A 30 -12.90 27.94 3.55
CA VAL A 30 -12.72 27.57 2.15
C VAL A 30 -11.56 28.42 1.61
N ARG A 31 -10.39 27.81 1.46
CA ARG A 31 -9.26 28.41 0.73
C ARG A 31 -9.22 27.77 -0.65
N THR A 32 -9.73 28.50 -1.63
CA THR A 32 -9.51 28.26 -3.05
C THR A 32 -8.00 28.30 -3.35
N VAL A 33 -7.43 27.20 -3.81
CA VAL A 33 -6.07 27.17 -4.39
C VAL A 33 -6.19 27.61 -5.86
N PRO A 34 -5.50 28.66 -6.31
CA PRO A 34 -5.49 29.00 -7.72
C PRO A 34 -4.54 28.06 -8.48
N ALA A 35 -5.05 27.48 -9.56
CA ALA A 35 -4.28 26.75 -10.56
C ALA A 35 -3.14 27.64 -11.09
N CYS A 36 -1.90 27.23 -10.86
CA CYS A 36 -0.73 27.93 -11.40
C CYS A 36 -0.37 27.33 -12.76
N ALA A 37 -0.95 27.93 -13.81
CA ALA A 37 -0.44 27.85 -15.16
C ALA A 37 0.63 28.94 -15.36
N SER A 38 1.87 28.58 -15.66
CA SER A 38 2.83 29.37 -16.46
C SER A 38 4.11 28.55 -16.63
N ALA A 39 4.45 28.10 -17.83
CA ALA A 39 4.98 28.88 -18.96
C ALA A 39 6.38 29.46 -18.68
N LEU A 40 7.38 28.76 -19.24
CA LEU A 40 8.57 29.26 -19.93
C LEU A 40 8.77 30.79 -19.95
N GLY A 41 9.92 31.26 -19.45
CA GLY A 41 10.36 32.65 -19.56
C GLY A 41 11.84 32.85 -19.28
N ALA A 42 12.59 33.17 -20.33
CA ALA A 42 14.04 33.32 -20.42
C ALA A 42 14.64 34.55 -19.70
N CYS A 43 15.95 34.48 -19.41
CA CYS A 43 16.80 35.64 -19.12
C CYS A 43 17.53 36.13 -20.40
N SER A 44 17.10 37.32 -20.88
CA SER A 44 17.84 38.51 -21.40
C SER A 44 19.33 38.37 -21.81
N LYS A 45 19.91 38.99 -22.87
CA LYS A 45 19.68 40.24 -23.68
C LYS A 45 20.81 40.33 -24.79
N PRO A 46 21.01 41.43 -25.57
CA PRO A 46 20.44 41.72 -26.90
C PRO A 46 21.48 41.85 -28.06
N GLY A 47 21.05 41.82 -29.33
CA GLY A 47 21.95 42.18 -30.43
C GLY A 47 21.32 42.17 -31.83
N ARG A 48 20.98 43.37 -32.32
CA ARG A 48 20.83 43.83 -33.72
C ARG A 48 20.37 42.85 -34.82
N ALA A 49 19.22 43.18 -35.41
CA ALA A 49 18.86 42.83 -36.80
C ALA A 49 19.69 43.68 -37.81
N PRO A 50 19.79 43.33 -39.11
CA PRO A 50 18.62 43.48 -40.01
C PRO A 50 18.49 42.49 -41.20
N ARG A 51 17.20 42.30 -41.57
CA ARG A 51 16.62 42.35 -42.93
C ARG A 51 16.68 41.16 -43.93
N THR A 52 15.47 40.90 -44.44
CA THR A 52 15.01 40.50 -45.79
C THR A 52 15.05 39.03 -46.24
N GLY A 53 13.85 38.47 -46.46
CA GLY A 53 13.41 38.13 -47.83
C GLY A 53 13.16 36.66 -48.18
N HIS A 54 11.90 36.38 -48.57
CA HIS A 54 11.44 35.36 -49.52
C HIS A 54 11.41 33.86 -49.10
N GLY A 55 10.22 33.26 -49.21
CA GLY A 55 10.02 31.79 -49.12
C GLY A 55 10.22 31.09 -50.46
N PRO A 56 9.55 29.95 -50.70
CA PRO A 56 9.69 28.66 -50.02
C PRO A 56 10.38 27.63 -50.95
N ALA A 57 11.07 26.63 -50.40
CA ALA A 57 11.56 25.49 -51.19
C ALA A 57 11.45 24.18 -50.43
N GLN A 58 11.07 23.15 -51.18
CA GLN A 58 10.69 21.81 -50.78
C GLN A 58 11.89 20.93 -50.37
N VAL A 59 11.58 19.99 -49.46
CA VAL A 59 12.02 18.58 -49.38
C VAL A 59 13.50 18.28 -49.68
N GLU A 60 14.22 17.87 -48.63
CA GLU A 60 15.24 16.83 -48.77
C GLU A 60 15.29 15.95 -47.51
N ARG A 61 15.17 14.64 -47.72
CA ARG A 61 15.48 13.59 -46.75
C ARG A 61 16.99 13.34 -46.86
N ASP A 62 17.69 13.42 -45.74
CA ASP A 62 18.73 12.47 -45.30
C ASP A 62 19.72 13.14 -44.35
N SER A 63 19.99 12.41 -43.25
CA SER A 63 21.16 12.43 -42.34
C SER A 63 20.76 12.53 -40.87
N ILE A 64 20.38 11.37 -40.30
CA ILE A 64 20.36 11.17 -38.85
C ILE A 64 21.83 11.11 -38.40
N GLY A 65 22.34 12.25 -37.93
CA GLY A 65 23.61 12.34 -37.22
C GLY A 65 23.55 11.56 -35.92
N ARG A 66 24.46 10.59 -35.77
CA ARG A 66 24.75 9.90 -34.51
C ARG A 66 25.12 10.92 -33.44
N CYS A 67 24.40 10.93 -32.34
CA CYS A 67 24.82 11.60 -31.12
C CYS A 67 25.74 10.64 -30.34
N GLU A 68 27.03 10.96 -30.29
CA GLU A 68 28.01 10.26 -29.46
C GLU A 68 27.85 10.70 -28.00
N ILE A 69 27.55 9.76 -27.11
CA ILE A 69 27.51 9.96 -25.66
C ILE A 69 28.92 9.68 -25.11
N PRO A 70 29.52 10.57 -24.28
CA PRO A 70 30.84 10.34 -23.71
C PRO A 70 30.88 9.09 -22.82
N ARG A 71 31.81 8.18 -23.14
CA ARG A 71 32.16 7.02 -22.31
C ARG A 71 33.08 7.49 -21.20
N ASP A 72 32.60 7.50 -19.97
CA ASP A 72 33.40 7.25 -18.76
C ASP A 72 32.45 6.99 -17.58
N THR A 73 32.10 5.72 -17.41
CA THR A 73 31.50 5.16 -16.18
C THR A 73 31.96 3.71 -16.10
N PRO A 74 32.50 3.24 -14.95
CA PRO A 74 33.09 1.91 -14.87
C PRO A 74 32.01 0.84 -15.06
N PRO A 75 32.32 -0.28 -15.75
CA PRO A 75 31.31 -1.27 -16.10
C PRO A 75 30.85 -2.02 -14.85
N TYR A 76 29.55 -1.92 -14.55
CA TYR A 76 28.87 -2.92 -13.73
C TYR A 76 29.02 -4.28 -14.43
N GLY A 77 29.79 -5.17 -13.81
CA GLY A 77 30.08 -6.48 -14.35
C GLY A 77 28.82 -7.32 -14.50
N THR A 78 28.54 -7.72 -15.73
CA THR A 78 27.71 -8.86 -16.06
C THR A 78 28.32 -10.13 -15.45
N ARG A 79 27.68 -10.66 -14.39
CA ARG A 79 27.77 -12.09 -14.08
C ARG A 79 26.39 -12.70 -14.26
N GLY A 80 26.13 -13.14 -15.48
CA GLY A 80 25.26 -14.30 -15.66
C GLY A 80 25.98 -15.49 -15.05
N SER A 81 25.54 -15.91 -13.88
CA SER A 81 25.92 -17.19 -13.29
C SER A 81 24.63 -17.84 -12.84
N ALA A 82 24.30 -18.97 -13.47
CA ALA A 82 23.28 -19.88 -12.95
C ALA A 82 23.56 -20.10 -11.46
N MET A 83 22.53 -19.97 -10.61
CA MET A 83 22.66 -20.20 -9.18
C MET A 83 23.14 -21.63 -8.93
N SER A 84 24.46 -21.79 -8.78
CA SER A 84 24.99 -22.86 -7.98
C SER A 84 24.62 -22.52 -6.55
N SER A 85 23.80 -23.36 -5.92
CA SER A 85 23.48 -23.29 -4.49
C SER A 85 24.73 -23.57 -3.64
N GLN A 86 25.68 -22.64 -3.64
CA GLN A 86 26.79 -22.69 -2.70
C GLN A 86 26.35 -21.94 -1.45
N ILE A 87 26.03 -22.71 -0.41
CA ILE A 87 25.84 -22.18 0.95
C ILE A 87 27.10 -21.36 1.28
N PRO A 88 26.96 -20.07 1.68
CA PRO A 88 28.11 -19.27 2.08
C PRO A 88 28.91 -20.00 3.16
N THR A 89 30.19 -20.27 2.87
CA THR A 89 31.09 -20.99 3.79
C THR A 89 31.82 -20.06 4.76
N GLN A 90 31.65 -18.74 4.61
CA GLN A 90 32.17 -17.75 5.55
C GLN A 90 31.15 -17.44 6.66
N PRO A 91 31.61 -17.19 7.90
CA PRO A 91 30.73 -16.77 8.98
C PRO A 91 30.10 -15.42 8.64
N ALA A 92 28.79 -15.29 8.92
CA ALA A 92 28.07 -14.03 8.75
C ALA A 92 28.77 -12.90 9.50
N THR A 93 28.92 -11.76 8.82
CA THR A 93 29.53 -10.57 9.39
C THR A 93 28.56 -9.86 10.34
N ALA A 94 29.10 -9.08 11.28
CA ALA A 94 28.26 -8.22 12.11
C ALA A 94 27.41 -7.25 11.26
N ALA A 95 27.90 -6.84 10.09
CA ALA A 95 27.18 -5.97 9.16
C ALA A 95 25.96 -6.65 8.52
N GLU A 96 25.99 -7.97 8.31
CA GLU A 96 24.84 -8.75 7.80
C GLU A 96 23.84 -9.08 8.92
N TYR A 97 24.34 -9.34 10.14
CA TYR A 97 23.48 -9.70 11.28
C TYR A 97 22.73 -8.50 11.86
N LEU A 98 23.35 -7.32 11.95
CA LEU A 98 22.75 -6.16 12.62
C LEU A 98 21.41 -5.73 12.00
N PRO A 99 21.25 -5.66 10.65
CA PRO A 99 19.95 -5.37 10.04
C PRO A 99 18.87 -6.41 10.38
N LEU A 100 19.23 -7.69 10.48
CA LEU A 100 18.29 -8.75 10.87
C LEU A 100 17.90 -8.64 12.35
N ALA A 101 18.89 -8.42 13.23
CA ALA A 101 18.67 -8.32 14.67
C ALA A 101 17.90 -7.05 15.08
N PHE A 102 18.10 -5.95 14.35
CA PHE A 102 17.53 -4.65 14.67
C PHE A 102 16.55 -4.13 13.61
N GLY A 103 16.10 -4.97 12.67
CA GLY A 103 15.14 -4.56 11.63
C GLY A 103 13.88 -3.93 12.21
N PHE A 104 13.35 -4.51 13.29
CA PHE A 104 12.24 -3.97 14.07
C PHE A 104 12.52 -2.53 14.57
N ALA A 105 13.73 -2.26 15.04
CA ALA A 105 14.14 -0.96 15.55
C ALA A 105 14.36 0.04 14.41
N LEU A 106 14.92 -0.41 13.27
CA LEU A 106 15.12 0.42 12.07
C LEU A 106 13.78 0.91 11.52
N HIS A 107 12.78 0.03 11.41
CA HIS A 107 11.42 0.43 11.04
C HIS A 107 10.85 1.44 12.04
N GLN A 108 10.91 1.15 13.35
CA GLN A 108 10.38 2.04 14.38
C GLN A 108 11.09 3.40 14.43
N ILE A 109 12.38 3.48 14.13
CA ILE A 109 13.09 4.75 14.00
C ILE A 109 12.46 5.59 12.89
N GLY A 110 12.29 5.04 11.68
CA GLY A 110 11.71 5.79 10.57
C GLY A 110 10.24 6.11 10.78
N ALA A 111 9.44 5.16 11.30
CA ALA A 111 8.04 5.38 11.63
C ALA A 111 7.87 6.48 12.70
N THR A 112 8.75 6.52 13.71
CA THR A 112 8.74 7.60 14.72
C THR A 112 9.12 8.95 14.11
N VAL A 113 10.08 8.99 13.19
CA VAL A 113 10.44 10.22 12.44
C VAL A 113 9.23 10.73 11.64
N ASN A 114 8.49 9.83 10.98
CA ASN A 114 7.25 10.18 10.28
C ASN A 114 6.18 10.70 11.25
N SER A 115 5.87 9.92 12.29
CA SER A 115 4.83 10.21 13.28
C SER A 115 5.04 11.53 14.03
N LEU A 116 6.29 11.90 14.31
CA LEU A 116 6.62 13.19 14.93
C LEU A 116 6.48 14.39 13.96
N GLY A 117 6.21 14.15 12.67
CA GLY A 117 6.11 15.19 11.65
C GLY A 117 7.46 15.69 11.14
N VAL A 118 8.56 14.98 11.40
CA VAL A 118 9.90 15.38 10.93
C VAL A 118 9.99 15.31 9.42
N LEU A 119 9.46 14.24 8.79
CA LEU A 119 9.47 14.09 7.34
C LEU A 119 8.70 15.22 6.64
N ALA A 120 7.54 15.58 7.19
CA ALA A 120 6.76 16.72 6.71
C ALA A 120 7.50 18.05 6.88
N ALA A 121 8.19 18.25 8.02
CA ALA A 121 8.92 19.49 8.29
C ALA A 121 10.11 19.73 7.34
N VAL A 122 10.72 18.66 6.81
CA VAL A 122 11.84 18.74 5.86
C VAL A 122 11.43 18.62 4.40
N ALA A 123 10.12 18.51 4.10
CA ALA A 123 9.63 18.35 2.73
C ALA A 123 9.96 19.55 1.84
N ASP A 124 9.88 20.77 2.38
CA ASP A 124 10.17 22.02 1.65
C ASP A 124 11.65 22.44 1.70
N GLY A 125 12.53 21.58 2.22
CA GLY A 125 13.96 21.85 2.32
C GLY A 125 14.56 21.46 3.67
N PRO A 126 15.87 21.68 3.85
CA PRO A 126 16.57 21.21 5.03
C PRO A 126 16.10 21.95 6.29
N ARG A 127 16.18 21.30 7.45
CA ARG A 127 15.92 21.90 8.76
C ARG A 127 17.01 21.57 9.75
N THR A 128 17.34 22.51 10.63
CA THR A 128 18.24 22.29 11.77
C THR A 128 17.56 21.42 12.84
N ALA A 129 18.36 20.83 13.74
CA ALA A 129 17.79 20.09 14.87
C ALA A 129 16.94 20.98 15.77
N GLU A 130 17.32 22.26 15.93
CA GLU A 130 16.63 23.25 16.75
C GLU A 130 15.23 23.55 16.20
N GLU A 131 15.13 23.80 14.89
CA GLU A 131 13.83 24.00 14.21
C GLU A 131 12.95 22.76 14.29
N LEU A 132 13.52 21.55 14.15
CA LEU A 132 12.77 20.31 14.30
C LEU A 132 12.28 20.10 15.73
N ILE A 133 13.09 20.46 16.74
CA ILE A 133 12.67 20.39 18.14
C ILE A 133 11.49 21.33 18.41
N GLU A 134 11.56 22.55 17.89
CA GLU A 134 10.47 23.52 18.03
C GLU A 134 9.21 23.06 17.29
N THR A 135 9.35 22.63 16.03
CA THR A 135 8.22 22.20 15.18
C THR A 135 7.51 20.98 15.76
N THR A 136 8.26 20.00 16.25
CA THR A 136 7.69 18.74 16.77
C THR A 136 7.28 18.81 18.24
N GLY A 137 7.78 19.80 18.99
CA GLY A 137 7.61 19.87 20.45
C GLY A 137 8.29 18.73 21.23
N ALA A 138 9.12 17.92 20.57
CA ALA A 138 9.73 16.74 21.17
C ALA A 138 10.84 17.09 22.18
N HIS A 139 11.09 16.19 23.13
CA HIS A 139 12.17 16.37 24.12
C HIS A 139 13.54 16.54 23.41
N PRO A 140 14.26 17.66 23.61
CA PRO A 140 15.42 18.03 22.78
C PRO A 140 16.49 16.95 22.68
N ARG A 141 16.86 16.34 23.81
CA ARG A 141 17.91 15.31 23.83
C ARG A 141 17.45 14.00 23.19
N SER A 142 16.16 13.67 23.30
CA SER A 142 15.62 12.44 22.72
C SER A 142 15.52 12.57 21.21
N LEU A 143 15.00 13.70 20.71
CA LEU A 143 14.88 13.93 19.27
C LEU A 143 16.26 13.90 18.59
N ARG A 144 17.30 14.51 19.18
CA ARG A 144 18.66 14.43 18.62
C ARG A 144 19.20 13.01 18.51
N ARG A 145 18.88 12.13 19.46
CA ARG A 145 19.25 10.71 19.39
C ARG A 145 18.50 10.00 18.27
N LEU A 146 17.21 10.29 18.10
CA LEU A 146 16.40 9.76 17.01
C LEU A 146 16.92 10.24 15.64
N LEU A 147 17.16 11.54 15.47
CA LEU A 147 17.71 12.11 14.24
C LEU A 147 19.08 11.51 13.90
N TYR A 148 19.96 11.35 14.89
CA TYR A 148 21.23 10.66 14.70
C TYR A 148 21.03 9.23 14.18
N ALA A 149 20.13 8.47 14.81
CA ALA A 149 19.84 7.10 14.41
C ALA A 149 19.20 7.04 13.02
N ALA A 150 18.28 7.95 12.70
CA ALA A 150 17.62 8.04 11.40
C ALA A 150 18.59 8.35 10.26
N VAL A 151 19.62 9.17 10.52
CA VAL A 151 20.71 9.39 9.55
C VAL A 151 21.53 8.12 9.32
N ARG A 152 21.80 7.34 10.37
CA ARG A 152 22.54 6.07 10.24
C ARG A 152 21.70 4.93 9.64
N ALA A 153 20.39 4.98 9.82
CA ALA A 153 19.43 4.09 9.19
C ALA A 153 19.15 4.46 7.72
N GLY A 154 19.64 5.61 7.24
CA GLY A 154 19.45 6.07 5.87
C GLY A 154 18.07 6.67 5.59
N VAL A 155 17.27 6.95 6.62
CA VAL A 155 15.95 7.62 6.50
C VAL A 155 16.14 9.13 6.28
N LEU A 156 17.14 9.70 6.95
CA LEU A 156 17.54 11.09 6.79
C LEU A 156 18.98 11.20 6.31
N SER A 157 19.34 12.34 5.76
CA SER A 157 20.73 12.80 5.64
C SER A 157 20.92 14.07 6.46
N LEU A 158 22.17 14.38 6.79
CA LEU A 158 22.57 15.61 7.47
C LEU A 158 23.75 16.23 6.73
N ASP A 159 23.56 17.43 6.22
CA ASP A 159 24.58 18.25 5.57
C ASP A 159 24.80 19.58 6.31
N ALA A 160 25.51 20.54 5.70
CA ALA A 160 25.76 21.85 6.29
C ALA A 160 24.49 22.71 6.45
N ASP A 161 23.46 22.46 5.63
CA ASP A 161 22.20 23.20 5.62
C ASP A 161 21.16 22.57 6.58
N GLY A 162 21.32 21.29 6.94
CA GLY A 162 20.51 20.62 7.95
C GLY A 162 20.11 19.20 7.57
N TYR A 163 19.03 18.71 8.19
CA TYR A 163 18.45 17.40 7.94
C TYR A 163 17.57 17.42 6.70
N ARG A 164 17.67 16.38 5.87
CA ARG A 164 16.83 16.14 4.68
C ARG A 164 16.30 14.71 4.66
N ALA A 165 15.11 14.52 4.11
CA ALA A 165 14.58 13.20 3.82
C ALA A 165 15.40 12.50 2.72
N MET A 166 15.70 11.23 2.91
CA MET A 166 16.27 10.37 1.86
C MET A 166 15.14 9.74 1.04
N PRO A 167 15.37 9.21 -0.18
CA PRO A 167 14.32 8.60 -1.00
C PRO A 167 13.54 7.48 -0.29
N VAL A 168 14.20 6.70 0.59
CA VAL A 168 13.52 5.66 1.38
C VAL A 168 12.47 6.23 2.36
N ALA A 169 12.55 7.52 2.70
CA ALA A 169 11.58 8.18 3.58
C ALA A 169 10.15 8.13 2.99
N GLU A 170 10.02 8.06 1.67
CA GLU A 170 8.73 7.93 0.96
C GLU A 170 8.00 6.62 1.32
N GLN A 171 8.71 5.61 1.84
CA GLN A 171 8.12 4.35 2.28
C GLN A 171 7.46 4.45 3.68
N PHE A 172 7.75 5.51 4.45
CA PHE A 172 7.15 5.74 5.77
C PHE A 172 5.83 6.50 5.63
N GLY A 173 4.85 5.85 5.00
CA GLY A 173 3.48 6.34 4.86
C GLY A 173 2.46 5.45 5.58
N PRO A 174 1.19 5.45 5.15
CA PRO A 174 0.11 4.72 5.83
C PRO A 174 0.36 3.22 6.06
N LEU A 175 1.06 2.54 5.14
CA LEU A 175 1.44 1.13 5.33
C LEU A 175 2.46 0.95 6.47
N SER A 176 3.45 1.85 6.57
CA SER A 176 4.39 1.85 7.70
C SER A 176 3.68 2.19 9.01
N ASP A 177 2.72 3.12 8.99
CA ASP A 177 1.90 3.44 10.16
C ASP A 177 1.06 2.24 10.61
N MET A 178 0.54 1.43 9.67
CA MET A 178 -0.13 0.16 9.97
C MET A 178 0.82 -0.84 10.64
N HIS A 179 2.01 -1.04 10.10
CA HIS A 179 3.01 -1.94 10.70
C HIS A 179 3.51 -1.46 12.07
N ALA A 180 3.51 -0.15 12.30
CA ALA A 180 3.84 0.46 13.59
C ALA A 180 2.67 0.47 14.59
N ALA A 181 1.44 0.19 14.16
CA ALA A 181 0.25 0.25 15.00
C ALA A 181 0.32 -0.80 16.13
N PRO A 182 -0.02 -0.44 17.39
CA PRO A 182 0.12 -1.35 18.52
C PRO A 182 -0.61 -2.71 18.39
N PRO A 183 -1.80 -2.82 17.80
CA PRO A 183 -2.44 -4.12 17.56
C PRO A 183 -1.66 -5.02 16.59
N VAL A 184 -1.07 -4.43 15.54
CA VAL A 184 -0.28 -5.14 14.54
C VAL A 184 1.07 -5.55 15.15
N TRP A 185 1.72 -4.65 15.88
CA TRP A 185 2.97 -4.97 16.57
C TRP A 185 2.82 -6.14 17.54
N ARG A 186 1.74 -6.17 18.34
CA ARG A 186 1.44 -7.29 19.25
C ARG A 186 1.21 -8.61 18.52
N ALA A 187 0.66 -8.59 17.30
CA ALA A 187 0.51 -9.79 16.50
C ALA A 187 1.88 -10.42 16.19
N TRP A 188 2.88 -9.61 15.87
CA TRP A 188 4.24 -10.10 15.62
C TRP A 188 4.92 -10.71 16.85
N GLU A 189 4.54 -10.30 18.07
CA GLU A 189 5.07 -10.88 19.31
C GLU A 189 4.70 -12.36 19.48
N VAL A 190 3.58 -12.79 18.90
CA VAL A 190 3.04 -14.17 19.03
C VAL A 190 3.18 -15.00 17.75
N LEU A 191 4.04 -14.58 16.81
CA LEU A 191 4.33 -15.33 15.57
C LEU A 191 4.71 -16.79 15.83
N GLU A 192 5.46 -17.07 16.89
CA GLU A 192 5.84 -18.44 17.26
C GLU A 192 4.62 -19.32 17.57
N GLU A 193 3.61 -18.78 18.25
CA GLU A 193 2.37 -19.49 18.53
C GLU A 193 1.53 -19.68 17.27
N SER A 194 1.48 -18.65 16.41
CA SER A 194 0.85 -18.74 15.09
C SER A 194 1.46 -19.89 14.27
N VAL A 195 2.79 -19.98 14.18
CA VAL A 195 3.48 -21.05 13.45
C VAL A 195 3.19 -22.44 14.03
N ARG A 196 3.05 -22.55 15.36
CA ARG A 196 2.71 -23.83 16.02
C ARG A 196 1.27 -24.27 15.78
N THR A 197 0.35 -23.33 15.64
CA THR A 197 -1.09 -23.61 15.65
C THR A 197 -1.75 -23.46 14.28
N GLY A 198 -1.13 -22.74 13.36
CA GLY A 198 -1.71 -22.32 12.09
C GLY A 198 -2.80 -21.24 12.22
N ARG A 199 -3.00 -20.68 13.43
CA ARG A 199 -3.97 -19.60 13.65
C ARG A 199 -3.33 -18.23 13.40
N SER A 200 -4.15 -17.26 13.02
CA SER A 200 -3.74 -15.86 12.85
C SER A 200 -3.10 -15.32 14.14
N ALA A 201 -1.90 -14.75 14.03
CA ALA A 201 -1.22 -14.13 15.16
C ALA A 201 -2.00 -12.90 15.69
N PHE A 202 -2.66 -12.16 14.80
CA PHE A 202 -3.48 -11.02 15.16
C PHE A 202 -4.67 -11.44 16.02
N GLU A 203 -5.36 -12.52 15.64
CA GLU A 203 -6.47 -13.07 16.42
C GLU A 203 -6.00 -13.53 17.81
N ILE A 204 -4.86 -14.22 17.89
CA ILE A 204 -4.27 -14.66 19.15
C ILE A 204 -3.97 -13.45 20.06
N ALA A 205 -3.31 -12.42 19.53
CA ALA A 205 -2.84 -11.27 20.31
C ALA A 205 -3.95 -10.28 20.70
N ASN A 206 -4.97 -10.12 19.85
CA ASN A 206 -6.00 -9.10 20.00
C ASN A 206 -7.39 -9.67 20.35
N GLY A 207 -7.55 -10.99 20.34
CA GLY A 207 -8.78 -11.69 20.75
C GLY A 207 -9.93 -11.60 19.75
N ALA A 208 -9.67 -11.16 18.52
CA ALA A 208 -10.62 -11.15 17.41
C ALA A 208 -9.89 -11.14 16.06
N PRO A 209 -10.49 -11.67 14.98
CA PRO A 209 -9.97 -11.51 13.63
C PRO A 209 -9.80 -10.04 13.25
N LEU A 210 -8.87 -9.74 12.33
CA LEU A 210 -8.52 -8.37 11.93
C LEU A 210 -9.74 -7.54 11.50
N PHE A 211 -10.55 -8.07 10.58
CA PHE A 211 -11.68 -7.34 10.02
C PHE A 211 -12.81 -7.11 11.06
N ASP A 212 -13.05 -8.09 11.95
CA ASP A 212 -13.98 -7.93 13.07
C ASP A 212 -13.46 -6.92 14.11
N TYR A 213 -12.15 -6.78 14.23
CA TYR A 213 -11.52 -5.82 15.14
C TYR A 213 -11.71 -4.37 14.70
N PHE A 214 -11.93 -4.10 13.41
CA PHE A 214 -12.18 -2.75 12.89
C PHE A 214 -13.44 -2.11 13.47
N GLU A 215 -14.46 -2.89 13.82
CA GLU A 215 -15.65 -2.38 14.52
C GLU A 215 -15.33 -1.85 15.93
N LYS A 216 -14.29 -2.41 16.56
CA LYS A 216 -13.85 -2.03 17.92
C LYS A 216 -12.87 -0.87 17.91
N ASP A 217 -12.10 -0.75 16.83
CA ASP A 217 -11.02 0.23 16.68
C ASP A 217 -11.07 0.89 15.30
N GLY A 218 -11.88 1.96 15.21
CA GLY A 218 -11.98 2.77 14.00
C GLY A 218 -10.66 3.48 13.63
N GLY A 219 -9.73 3.63 14.58
CA GLY A 219 -8.41 4.20 14.31
C GLY A 219 -7.55 3.24 13.50
N LEU A 220 -7.50 1.97 13.90
CA LEU A 220 -6.82 0.94 13.10
C LEU A 220 -7.48 0.74 11.75
N ALA A 221 -8.82 0.77 11.69
CA ALA A 221 -9.57 0.67 10.44
C ALA A 221 -9.18 1.80 9.46
N ALA A 222 -9.12 3.05 9.94
CA ALA A 222 -8.71 4.19 9.12
C ALA A 222 -7.27 4.05 8.61
N ILE A 223 -6.34 3.60 9.45
CA ILE A 223 -4.94 3.35 9.05
C ILE A 223 -4.87 2.25 7.99
N PHE A 224 -5.60 1.15 8.17
CA PHE A 224 -5.68 0.05 7.21
C PHE A 224 -6.20 0.55 5.85
N HIS A 225 -7.32 1.28 5.84
CA HIS A 225 -7.90 1.82 4.62
C HIS A 225 -6.95 2.78 3.89
N ALA A 226 -6.24 3.63 4.64
CA ALA A 226 -5.22 4.51 4.08
C ALA A 226 -4.04 3.72 3.49
N ALA A 227 -3.58 2.65 4.16
CA ALA A 227 -2.55 1.75 3.66
C ALA A 227 -2.97 1.07 2.34
N MET A 228 -4.19 0.55 2.29
CA MET A 228 -4.74 -0.09 1.08
C MET A 228 -4.93 0.91 -0.07
N THR A 229 -5.26 2.16 0.24
CA THR A 229 -5.37 3.24 -0.76
C THR A 229 -4.01 3.56 -1.36
N GLY A 230 -2.99 3.81 -0.52
CA GLY A 230 -1.64 4.11 -1.00
C GLY A 230 -1.05 2.98 -1.86
N GLY A 231 -1.29 1.71 -1.48
CA GLY A 231 -0.91 0.57 -2.32
C GLY A 231 -1.65 0.55 -3.67
N SER A 232 -2.93 0.91 -3.67
CA SER A 232 -3.74 1.00 -4.89
C SER A 232 -3.28 2.12 -5.82
N ASP A 233 -2.85 3.27 -5.31
CA ASP A 233 -2.33 4.37 -6.11
C ASP A 233 -1.06 3.97 -6.88
N VAL A 234 -0.22 3.14 -6.27
CA VAL A 234 0.99 2.59 -6.92
C VAL A 234 0.63 1.54 -8.00
N GLN A 235 -0.36 0.70 -7.74
CA GLN A 235 -0.69 -0.45 -8.60
C GLN A 235 -1.65 -0.09 -9.76
N SER A 236 -2.59 0.82 -9.54
CA SER A 236 -3.66 1.14 -10.48
C SER A 236 -3.15 1.60 -11.86
N PRO A 237 -2.13 2.48 -11.97
CA PRO A 237 -1.59 2.88 -13.27
C PRO A 237 -1.07 1.71 -14.11
N ALA A 238 -0.42 0.73 -13.47
CA ALA A 238 0.08 -0.45 -14.15
C ALA A 238 -1.07 -1.38 -14.57
N ILE A 239 -2.08 -1.57 -13.71
CA ILE A 239 -3.29 -2.35 -14.02
C ILE A 239 -4.01 -1.76 -15.23
N VAL A 240 -4.35 -0.46 -15.18
CA VAL A 240 -5.07 0.26 -16.24
C VAL A 240 -4.34 0.18 -17.57
N ARG A 241 -3.00 0.25 -17.55
CA ARG A 241 -2.20 0.24 -18.77
C ARG A 241 -2.05 -1.14 -19.42
N HIS A 242 -2.08 -2.22 -18.64
CA HIS A 242 -1.72 -3.56 -19.12
C HIS A 242 -2.89 -4.55 -19.17
N PHE A 243 -4.04 -4.20 -18.59
CA PHE A 243 -5.25 -4.99 -18.71
C PHE A 243 -6.26 -4.30 -19.63
N ASP A 244 -6.78 -5.02 -20.62
CA ASP A 244 -7.76 -4.48 -21.56
C ASP A 244 -9.18 -4.50 -20.96
N PHE A 245 -9.61 -3.33 -20.50
CA PHE A 245 -10.94 -3.08 -19.96
C PHE A 245 -11.98 -2.74 -21.03
N THR A 246 -11.58 -2.44 -22.27
CA THR A 246 -12.47 -1.93 -23.33
C THR A 246 -13.49 -2.96 -23.82
N ARG A 247 -13.27 -4.24 -23.51
CA ARG A 247 -14.15 -5.36 -23.83
C ARG A 247 -15.31 -5.56 -22.84
N PHE A 248 -15.40 -4.76 -21.78
CA PHE A 248 -16.41 -4.88 -20.72
C PHE A 248 -17.30 -3.64 -20.65
N ARG A 249 -18.51 -3.81 -20.12
CA ARG A 249 -19.51 -2.74 -19.98
C ARG A 249 -19.77 -2.38 -18.53
N HIS A 250 -19.66 -3.32 -17.60
CA HIS A 250 -19.91 -3.08 -16.19
C HIS A 250 -18.97 -3.89 -15.29
N ALA A 251 -18.05 -3.19 -14.63
CA ALA A 251 -17.13 -3.77 -13.66
C ALA A 251 -17.69 -3.71 -12.23
N VAL A 252 -17.60 -4.80 -11.49
CA VAL A 252 -17.91 -4.88 -10.06
C VAL A 252 -16.59 -5.10 -9.31
N ASP A 253 -16.21 -4.13 -8.49
CA ASP A 253 -15.01 -4.20 -7.65
C ASP A 253 -15.39 -4.80 -6.29
N VAL A 254 -15.08 -6.07 -6.09
CA VAL A 254 -15.45 -6.87 -4.91
C VAL A 254 -14.36 -6.70 -3.86
N GLY A 255 -14.71 -6.11 -2.71
CA GLY A 255 -13.73 -5.65 -1.74
C GLY A 255 -13.04 -4.35 -2.19
N GLY A 256 -13.76 -3.50 -2.93
CA GLY A 256 -13.15 -2.32 -3.57
C GLY A 256 -12.76 -1.19 -2.61
N GLY A 257 -13.11 -1.29 -1.32
CA GLY A 257 -12.85 -0.27 -0.31
C GLY A 257 -13.30 1.12 -0.77
N ARG A 258 -12.36 2.07 -0.75
CA ARG A 258 -12.54 3.47 -1.18
C ARG A 258 -12.78 3.64 -2.68
N GLY A 259 -12.72 2.57 -3.48
CA GLY A 259 -12.97 2.60 -4.92
C GLY A 259 -11.83 3.18 -5.75
N THR A 260 -10.61 3.26 -5.21
CA THR A 260 -9.44 3.86 -5.88
C THR A 260 -9.11 3.15 -7.20
N LEU A 261 -9.07 1.82 -7.21
CA LEU A 261 -8.80 1.03 -8.43
C LEU A 261 -9.90 1.27 -9.47
N LEU A 262 -11.16 1.07 -9.08
CA LEU A 262 -12.28 1.22 -10.00
C LEU A 262 -12.38 2.65 -10.54
N SER A 263 -12.07 3.67 -9.75
CA SER A 263 -12.04 5.06 -10.19
C SER A 263 -11.01 5.28 -11.30
N ALA A 264 -9.78 4.80 -11.12
CA ALA A 264 -8.74 4.87 -12.15
C ALA A 264 -9.12 4.11 -13.43
N VAL A 265 -9.76 2.94 -13.28
CA VAL A 265 -10.25 2.14 -14.41
C VAL A 265 -11.36 2.88 -15.18
N LEU A 266 -12.32 3.50 -14.49
CA LEU A 266 -13.43 4.22 -15.12
C LEU A 266 -13.00 5.54 -15.79
N ASP A 267 -11.99 6.22 -15.24
CA ASP A 267 -11.40 7.42 -15.82
C ASP A 267 -10.74 7.10 -17.19
N ALA A 268 -9.98 6.02 -17.25
CA ALA A 268 -9.33 5.57 -18.48
C ALA A 268 -10.27 4.93 -19.51
N ASN A 269 -11.48 4.52 -19.11
CA ASN A 269 -12.43 3.80 -19.97
C ASN A 269 -13.82 4.47 -19.94
N PRO A 270 -14.07 5.51 -20.77
CA PRO A 270 -15.28 6.35 -20.68
C PRO A 270 -16.61 5.62 -20.85
N GLU A 271 -16.63 4.48 -21.55
CA GLU A 271 -17.85 3.69 -21.78
C GLU A 271 -18.16 2.68 -20.67
N LEU A 272 -17.18 2.37 -19.81
CA LEU A 272 -17.33 1.41 -18.72
C LEU A 272 -18.17 2.00 -17.58
N ARG A 273 -19.04 1.20 -16.97
CA ARG A 273 -19.73 1.52 -15.71
C ARG A 273 -19.18 0.67 -14.58
N GLY A 274 -19.39 1.13 -13.35
CA GLY A 274 -18.79 0.51 -12.17
C GLY A 274 -19.76 0.27 -11.04
N THR A 275 -19.44 -0.69 -10.18
CA THR A 275 -19.99 -0.80 -8.83
C THR A 275 -18.89 -1.16 -7.85
N VAL A 276 -18.68 -0.33 -6.84
CA VAL A 276 -17.87 -0.70 -5.68
C VAL A 276 -18.73 -1.51 -4.73
N PHE A 277 -18.27 -2.70 -4.37
CA PHE A 277 -18.94 -3.59 -3.43
C PHE A 277 -18.02 -3.90 -2.25
N ASP A 278 -18.43 -3.49 -1.05
CA ASP A 278 -17.67 -3.74 0.19
C ASP A 278 -18.61 -3.73 1.41
N THR A 279 -18.03 -3.97 2.59
CA THR A 279 -18.64 -3.73 3.90
C THR A 279 -18.97 -2.25 4.12
N GLU A 280 -19.80 -1.95 5.12
CA GLU A 280 -20.15 -0.57 5.48
C GLU A 280 -18.91 0.27 5.83
N ASN A 281 -17.96 -0.32 6.55
CA ASN A 281 -16.69 0.32 6.89
C ASN A 281 -15.80 0.51 5.64
N GLY A 282 -15.77 -0.47 4.72
CA GLY A 282 -14.97 -0.39 3.51
C GLY A 282 -15.40 0.73 2.56
N VAL A 283 -16.72 0.95 2.43
CA VAL A 283 -17.24 1.99 1.52
C VAL A 283 -17.43 3.38 2.16
N ALA A 284 -17.02 3.56 3.42
CA ALA A 284 -17.35 4.75 4.21
C ALA A 284 -16.97 6.08 3.54
N GLU A 285 -15.85 6.11 2.80
CA GLU A 285 -15.35 7.29 2.10
C GLU A 285 -15.54 7.23 0.58
N THR A 286 -16.12 6.14 0.05
CA THR A 286 -16.19 5.88 -1.39
C THR A 286 -17.05 6.88 -2.14
N ALA A 287 -18.15 7.34 -1.53
CA ALA A 287 -19.04 8.32 -2.15
C ALA A 287 -18.32 9.65 -2.42
N ASP A 288 -17.51 10.12 -1.46
CA ASP A 288 -16.73 11.35 -1.59
C ASP A 288 -15.64 11.20 -2.65
N VAL A 289 -14.90 10.08 -2.64
CA VAL A 289 -13.87 9.78 -3.66
C VAL A 289 -14.47 9.76 -5.07
N LEU A 290 -15.62 9.11 -5.25
CA LEU A 290 -16.30 9.07 -6.55
C LEU A 290 -16.82 10.44 -6.97
N ALA A 291 -17.30 11.26 -6.04
CA ALA A 291 -17.76 12.61 -6.33
C ALA A 291 -16.60 13.53 -6.74
N GLU A 292 -15.47 13.48 -6.03
CA GLU A 292 -14.25 14.24 -6.35
C GLU A 292 -13.68 13.85 -7.71
N ALA A 293 -13.78 12.57 -8.09
CA ALA A 293 -13.40 12.07 -9.41
C ALA A 293 -14.44 12.34 -10.51
N GLY A 294 -15.63 12.89 -10.19
CA GLY A 294 -16.71 13.12 -11.14
C GLY A 294 -17.37 11.84 -11.68
N LEU A 295 -17.31 10.73 -10.93
CA LEU A 295 -17.74 9.40 -11.34
C LEU A 295 -19.09 8.96 -10.75
N SER A 296 -19.75 9.78 -9.94
CA SER A 296 -21.00 9.43 -9.23
C SER A 296 -22.13 8.90 -10.14
N GLU A 297 -22.21 9.36 -11.39
CA GLU A 297 -23.23 8.93 -12.36
C GLU A 297 -22.88 7.60 -13.06
N ARG A 298 -21.61 7.17 -12.98
CA ARG A 298 -21.07 5.99 -13.67
C ARG A 298 -20.69 4.86 -12.72
N CYS A 299 -20.54 5.16 -11.43
CA CYS A 299 -20.14 4.19 -10.41
C CYS A 299 -21.16 4.16 -9.26
N GLY A 300 -21.78 2.99 -9.05
CA GLY A 300 -22.63 2.74 -7.90
C GLY A 300 -21.85 2.23 -6.69
N ILE A 301 -22.46 2.30 -5.51
CA ILE A 301 -21.93 1.71 -4.27
C ILE A 301 -22.95 0.69 -3.78
N THR A 302 -22.50 -0.52 -3.45
CA THR A 302 -23.34 -1.55 -2.82
C THR A 302 -22.65 -2.06 -1.56
N VAL A 303 -23.38 -2.07 -0.45
CA VAL A 303 -22.89 -2.59 0.83
C VAL A 303 -23.29 -4.05 0.98
N GLY A 304 -22.34 -4.90 1.38
CA GLY A 304 -22.63 -6.29 1.74
C GLY A 304 -21.38 -7.10 2.04
N SER A 305 -21.58 -8.40 2.22
CA SER A 305 -20.49 -9.36 2.44
C SER A 305 -20.38 -10.29 1.24
N PHE A 306 -19.19 -10.36 0.63
CA PHE A 306 -18.90 -11.31 -0.46
C PHE A 306 -19.01 -12.78 -0.04
N PHE A 307 -19.05 -13.06 1.27
CA PHE A 307 -19.27 -14.41 1.79
C PHE A 307 -20.72 -14.84 1.62
N ASP A 308 -21.65 -13.89 1.52
CA ASP A 308 -23.07 -14.16 1.39
C ASP A 308 -23.48 -14.10 -0.08
N SER A 309 -23.18 -12.99 -0.75
CA SER A 309 -23.46 -12.77 -2.18
C SER A 309 -22.66 -11.60 -2.73
N VAL A 310 -22.62 -11.46 -4.06
CA VAL A 310 -22.07 -10.29 -4.75
C VAL A 310 -23.14 -9.70 -5.69
N PRO A 311 -23.07 -8.40 -6.02
CA PRO A 311 -24.03 -7.77 -6.92
C PRO A 311 -24.01 -8.41 -8.32
N ALA A 312 -25.19 -8.71 -8.86
CA ALA A 312 -25.33 -9.17 -10.25
C ALA A 312 -25.29 -7.99 -11.23
N GLY A 313 -25.17 -8.31 -12.53
CA GLY A 313 -25.23 -7.33 -13.62
C GLY A 313 -23.87 -6.84 -14.13
N GLY A 314 -22.78 -7.22 -13.48
CA GLY A 314 -21.42 -7.05 -14.01
C GLY A 314 -21.06 -8.11 -15.06
N ASP A 315 -20.25 -7.71 -16.05
CA ASP A 315 -19.54 -8.61 -16.97
C ASP A 315 -18.04 -8.75 -16.62
N LEU A 316 -17.55 -7.93 -15.69
CA LEU A 316 -16.21 -8.02 -15.10
C LEU A 316 -16.31 -7.95 -13.57
N TYR A 317 -15.70 -8.90 -12.86
CA TYR A 317 -15.56 -8.87 -11.41
C TYR A 317 -14.08 -8.76 -11.03
N LEU A 318 -13.73 -7.72 -10.29
CA LEU A 318 -12.36 -7.42 -9.87
C LEU A 318 -12.19 -7.78 -8.40
N LEU A 319 -11.06 -8.39 -8.07
CA LEU A 319 -10.62 -8.67 -6.70
C LEU A 319 -9.16 -8.25 -6.60
N LYS A 320 -8.87 -7.12 -5.94
CA LYS A 320 -7.50 -6.63 -5.77
C LYS A 320 -7.07 -6.81 -4.32
N ASN A 321 -6.05 -7.65 -4.08
CA ASN A 321 -5.58 -7.96 -2.73
C ASN A 321 -6.72 -8.42 -1.80
N ILE A 322 -7.58 -9.31 -2.30
CA ILE A 322 -8.69 -9.87 -1.51
C ILE A 322 -8.42 -11.32 -1.19
N LEU A 323 -8.18 -12.17 -2.20
CA LEU A 323 -8.05 -13.61 -1.97
C LEU A 323 -6.85 -13.99 -1.09
N HIS A 324 -5.82 -13.14 -1.02
CA HIS A 324 -4.67 -13.41 -0.15
C HIS A 324 -4.97 -13.24 1.35
N ASP A 325 -6.07 -12.57 1.72
CA ASP A 325 -6.52 -12.41 3.11
C ASP A 325 -7.23 -13.67 3.65
N TRP A 326 -7.60 -14.58 2.75
CA TRP A 326 -8.52 -15.67 3.06
C TRP A 326 -7.88 -17.02 2.79
N ASN A 327 -8.24 -18.03 3.59
CA ASN A 327 -7.82 -19.41 3.32
C ASN A 327 -8.44 -19.95 2.02
N ASP A 328 -8.07 -21.18 1.64
CA ASP A 328 -8.51 -21.76 0.37
C ASP A 328 -10.04 -22.00 0.35
N GLU A 329 -10.64 -22.45 1.46
CA GLU A 329 -12.09 -22.68 1.58
C GLU A 329 -12.89 -21.36 1.46
N GLU A 330 -12.43 -20.31 2.13
CA GLU A 330 -13.02 -18.97 2.10
C GLU A 330 -12.86 -18.34 0.71
N SER A 331 -11.69 -18.47 0.09
CA SER A 331 -11.43 -18.00 -1.28
C SER A 331 -12.35 -18.68 -2.29
N VAL A 332 -12.54 -20.00 -2.18
CA VAL A 332 -13.47 -20.76 -3.03
C VAL A 332 -14.91 -20.31 -2.79
N ARG A 333 -15.31 -19.99 -1.56
CA ARG A 333 -16.65 -19.46 -1.26
C ARG A 333 -16.88 -18.10 -1.93
N ILE A 334 -15.91 -17.18 -1.84
CA ILE A 334 -15.98 -15.86 -2.49
C ILE A 334 -16.11 -16.01 -4.01
N LEU A 335 -15.18 -16.77 -4.63
CA LEU A 335 -15.20 -17.04 -6.07
C LEU A 335 -16.48 -17.76 -6.51
N GLY A 336 -17.00 -18.67 -5.70
CA GLY A 336 -18.25 -19.39 -5.94
C GLY A 336 -19.47 -18.49 -5.91
N ASN A 337 -19.49 -17.48 -5.04
CA ASN A 337 -20.55 -16.47 -5.04
C ASN A 337 -20.50 -15.59 -6.29
N ILE A 338 -19.31 -15.23 -6.77
CA ILE A 338 -19.13 -14.54 -8.05
C ILE A 338 -19.60 -15.43 -9.21
N ARG A 339 -19.22 -16.71 -9.22
CA ARG A 339 -19.61 -17.67 -10.25
C ARG A 339 -21.13 -17.78 -10.43
N LYS A 340 -21.92 -17.62 -9.36
CA LYS A 340 -23.39 -17.69 -9.40
C LYS A 340 -24.02 -16.55 -10.21
N VAL A 341 -23.38 -15.39 -10.27
CA VAL A 341 -23.90 -14.18 -10.94
C VAL A 341 -23.16 -13.85 -12.25
N LEU A 342 -22.04 -14.51 -12.51
CA LEU A 342 -21.19 -14.27 -13.67
C LEU A 342 -21.89 -14.73 -14.97
N PRO A 343 -22.05 -13.85 -15.98
CA PRO A 343 -22.57 -14.24 -17.28
C PRO A 343 -21.61 -15.16 -18.03
N ALA A 344 -22.10 -15.84 -19.09
CA ALA A 344 -21.32 -16.83 -19.84
C ALA A 344 -20.04 -16.24 -20.48
N ASP A 345 -20.10 -14.98 -20.90
CA ASP A 345 -18.99 -14.21 -21.45
C ASP A 345 -18.25 -13.37 -20.41
N GLY A 346 -18.69 -13.38 -19.14
CA GLY A 346 -18.09 -12.59 -18.07
C GLY A 346 -16.69 -13.07 -17.65
N ARG A 347 -15.96 -12.20 -16.95
CA ARG A 347 -14.64 -12.49 -16.40
C ARG A 347 -14.51 -12.16 -14.93
N VAL A 348 -13.73 -12.97 -14.23
CA VAL A 348 -13.20 -12.66 -12.90
C VAL A 348 -11.72 -12.37 -13.05
N VAL A 349 -11.25 -11.27 -12.47
CA VAL A 349 -9.83 -10.90 -12.50
C VAL A 349 -9.36 -10.65 -11.09
N VAL A 350 -8.36 -11.43 -10.67
CA VAL A 350 -7.68 -11.24 -9.39
C VAL A 350 -6.37 -10.51 -9.65
N PHE A 351 -6.19 -9.37 -8.99
CA PHE A 351 -4.91 -8.67 -8.92
C PHE A 351 -4.28 -8.97 -7.57
N SER A 352 -3.14 -9.66 -7.59
CA SER A 352 -2.45 -10.09 -6.37
C SER A 352 -0.99 -10.43 -6.66
N SER A 353 -0.17 -10.48 -5.62
CA SER A 353 1.16 -11.08 -5.70
C SER A 353 1.03 -12.58 -5.97
N VAL A 354 1.93 -13.10 -6.80
CA VAL A 354 1.96 -14.53 -7.12
C VAL A 354 3.34 -15.06 -6.79
N LEU A 355 3.38 -16.05 -5.92
CA LEU A 355 4.62 -16.70 -5.53
C LEU A 355 5.24 -17.44 -6.73
N PRO A 356 6.57 -17.39 -6.89
CA PRO A 356 7.25 -18.13 -7.94
C PRO A 356 7.09 -19.64 -7.67
N GLU A 357 6.83 -20.41 -8.72
CA GLU A 357 6.64 -21.86 -8.63
C GLU A 357 7.89 -22.58 -8.08
N ASN A 358 9.07 -22.05 -8.40
CA ASN A 358 10.35 -22.49 -7.86
C ASN A 358 11.13 -21.23 -7.43
N GLY A 359 11.59 -21.16 -6.19
CA GLY A 359 12.32 -20.00 -5.65
C GLY A 359 13.71 -19.71 -6.28
N ALA A 360 14.08 -20.42 -7.34
CA ALA A 360 15.36 -20.26 -8.03
C ALA A 360 15.35 -19.25 -9.20
N ASP A 361 14.15 -18.89 -9.71
CA ASP A 361 14.01 -18.06 -10.92
C ASP A 361 13.61 -16.60 -10.62
N ALA A 362 13.47 -16.23 -9.34
CA ALA A 362 13.10 -14.88 -8.91
C ALA A 362 14.34 -14.04 -8.53
N ASP A 363 14.29 -12.72 -8.73
CA ASP A 363 15.27 -11.82 -8.14
C ASP A 363 15.27 -12.01 -6.61
N PRO A 364 16.43 -12.16 -5.94
CA PRO A 364 16.49 -12.42 -4.51
C PRO A 364 15.75 -11.39 -3.64
N ALA A 365 15.71 -10.12 -4.05
CA ALA A 365 14.99 -9.08 -3.32
C ALA A 365 13.46 -9.25 -3.46
N ASP A 366 12.99 -9.57 -4.67
CA ASP A 366 11.58 -9.87 -4.92
C ASP A 366 11.13 -11.13 -4.17
N ALA A 367 11.99 -12.15 -4.11
CA ALA A 367 11.72 -13.40 -3.40
C ALA A 367 11.56 -13.18 -1.89
N LEU A 368 12.41 -12.34 -1.27
CA LEU A 368 12.29 -12.02 0.15
C LEU A 368 11.02 -11.21 0.43
N GLY A 369 10.71 -10.21 -0.39
CA GLY A 369 9.48 -9.41 -0.25
C GLY A 369 8.22 -10.29 -0.32
N ALA A 370 8.16 -11.19 -1.30
CA ALA A 370 7.05 -12.13 -1.44
C ALA A 370 6.92 -13.09 -0.25
N ALA A 371 8.03 -13.60 0.28
CA ALA A 371 8.02 -14.46 1.46
C ALA A 371 7.58 -13.71 2.73
N ILE A 372 7.99 -12.45 2.90
CA ILE A 372 7.56 -11.62 4.02
C ILE A 372 6.06 -11.30 3.90
N SER A 373 5.55 -11.01 2.70
CA SER A 373 4.11 -10.82 2.45
C SER A 373 3.30 -12.05 2.85
N ASP A 374 3.78 -13.25 2.53
CA ASP A 374 3.11 -14.50 2.93
C ASP A 374 3.08 -14.68 4.46
N ILE A 375 4.19 -14.40 5.14
CA ILE A 375 4.21 -14.40 6.61
C ILE A 375 3.32 -13.30 7.18
N GLU A 376 3.22 -12.14 6.55
CA GLU A 376 2.30 -11.08 6.95
C GLU A 376 0.85 -11.55 6.86
N MET A 377 0.48 -12.31 5.82
CA MET A 377 -0.86 -12.92 5.73
C MET A 377 -1.10 -13.92 6.87
N LEU A 378 -0.12 -14.78 7.20
CA LEU A 378 -0.22 -15.66 8.37
C LEU A 378 -0.39 -14.90 9.68
N VAL A 379 0.31 -13.77 9.83
CA VAL A 379 0.23 -12.93 11.03
C VAL A 379 -1.13 -12.23 11.12
N MET A 380 -1.61 -11.65 10.02
CA MET A 380 -2.71 -10.70 10.02
C MET A 380 -4.07 -11.35 9.77
N THR A 381 -4.12 -12.44 9.01
CA THR A 381 -5.37 -13.00 8.47
C THR A 381 -5.37 -14.53 8.54
N THR A 382 -6.36 -15.17 7.90
CA THR A 382 -6.39 -16.64 7.68
C THR A 382 -5.73 -17.05 6.38
N GLY A 383 -5.27 -16.06 5.60
CA GLY A 383 -4.86 -16.24 4.22
C GLY A 383 -3.38 -16.52 4.04
N ARG A 384 -2.97 -16.39 2.78
CA ARG A 384 -1.63 -16.69 2.27
C ARG A 384 -1.44 -16.15 0.87
N GLU A 385 -0.19 -15.90 0.51
CA GLU A 385 0.20 -15.73 -0.89
C GLU A 385 0.19 -17.10 -1.59
N ARG A 386 -0.07 -17.10 -2.90
CA ARG A 386 -0.29 -18.34 -3.66
C ARG A 386 0.51 -18.37 -4.94
N THR A 387 0.88 -19.57 -5.38
CA THR A 387 1.43 -19.76 -6.73
C THR A 387 0.31 -19.77 -7.78
N SER A 388 0.70 -19.65 -9.05
CA SER A 388 -0.25 -19.77 -10.18
C SER A 388 -0.98 -21.12 -10.19
N LYS A 389 -0.31 -22.22 -9.81
CA LYS A 389 -0.94 -23.54 -9.69
C LYS A 389 -1.97 -23.60 -8.58
N GLU A 390 -1.72 -22.94 -7.45
CA GLU A 390 -2.67 -22.89 -6.34
C GLU A 390 -3.88 -22.03 -6.68
N TYR A 391 -3.66 -20.86 -7.31
CA TYR A 391 -4.75 -20.06 -7.88
C TYR A 391 -5.62 -20.90 -8.84
N ARG A 392 -5.00 -21.65 -9.76
CA ARG A 392 -5.74 -22.53 -10.68
C ARG A 392 -6.63 -23.54 -9.95
N ARG A 393 -6.19 -24.08 -8.81
CA ARG A 393 -6.98 -25.03 -8.00
C ARG A 393 -8.19 -24.37 -7.36
N ILE A 394 -8.02 -23.19 -6.75
CA ILE A 394 -9.15 -22.49 -6.10
C ILE A 394 -10.16 -21.95 -7.13
N PHE A 395 -9.71 -21.47 -8.29
CA PHE A 395 -10.60 -21.12 -9.40
C PHE A 395 -11.41 -22.34 -9.87
N ALA A 396 -10.74 -23.48 -10.11
CA ALA A 396 -11.40 -24.70 -10.56
C ALA A 396 -12.43 -25.22 -9.54
N ALA A 397 -12.09 -25.20 -8.24
CA ALA A 397 -13.02 -25.59 -7.17
C ALA A 397 -14.25 -24.67 -7.08
N ALA A 398 -14.13 -23.42 -7.52
CA ALA A 398 -15.24 -22.47 -7.61
C ALA A 398 -16.03 -22.55 -8.94
N GLY A 399 -15.70 -23.47 -9.85
CA GLY A 399 -16.36 -23.58 -11.16
C GLY A 399 -15.91 -22.54 -12.18
N LEU A 400 -14.68 -22.04 -12.03
CA LEU A 400 -14.02 -21.08 -12.91
C LEU A 400 -12.77 -21.71 -13.54
N GLU A 401 -12.46 -21.34 -14.77
CA GLU A 401 -11.24 -21.75 -15.46
C GLU A 401 -10.28 -20.56 -15.53
N LEU A 402 -9.07 -20.70 -14.97
CA LEU A 402 -8.01 -19.70 -15.07
C LEU A 402 -7.43 -19.70 -16.49
N THR A 403 -7.77 -18.68 -17.28
CA THR A 403 -7.44 -18.54 -18.70
C THR A 403 -6.14 -17.79 -18.96
N ALA A 404 -5.75 -16.86 -18.08
CA ALA A 404 -4.51 -16.11 -18.22
C ALA A 404 -3.88 -15.74 -16.87
N VAL A 405 -2.54 -15.65 -16.87
CA VAL A 405 -1.72 -15.15 -15.77
C VAL A 405 -0.75 -14.14 -16.38
N THR A 406 -1.02 -12.86 -16.16
CA THR A 406 -0.28 -11.77 -16.80
C THR A 406 0.53 -11.01 -15.76
N PRO A 407 1.87 -10.99 -15.84
CA PRO A 407 2.68 -10.16 -14.94
C PRO A 407 2.42 -8.69 -15.21
N LEU A 408 2.29 -7.92 -14.14
CA LEU A 408 2.17 -6.46 -14.18
C LEU A 408 3.49 -5.84 -13.74
N PRO A 409 3.95 -4.74 -14.37
CA PRO A 409 5.17 -4.05 -13.97
C PRO A 409 4.93 -3.21 -12.71
N CYS A 410 4.54 -3.88 -11.62
CA CYS A 410 4.46 -3.36 -10.28
C CYS A 410 5.59 -3.96 -9.43
N PRO A 411 5.95 -3.34 -8.29
CA PRO A 411 6.75 -4.00 -7.27
C PRO A 411 6.13 -5.35 -6.83
N TYR A 412 6.98 -6.29 -6.36
CA TYR A 412 6.59 -7.53 -5.66
C TYR A 412 5.80 -8.58 -6.47
N GLN A 413 6.25 -8.89 -7.70
CA GLN A 413 5.70 -9.98 -8.55
C GLN A 413 4.16 -9.98 -8.63
N TYR A 414 3.61 -8.81 -8.97
CA TYR A 414 2.17 -8.60 -9.05
C TYR A 414 1.61 -9.08 -10.39
N HIS A 415 0.46 -9.74 -10.38
CA HIS A 415 -0.14 -10.33 -11.58
C HIS A 415 -1.63 -10.03 -11.70
N ALA A 416 -2.12 -10.06 -12.94
CA ALA A 416 -3.53 -10.19 -13.26
C ALA A 416 -3.85 -11.65 -13.60
N LEU A 417 -4.72 -12.27 -12.80
CA LEU A 417 -5.19 -13.64 -12.95
C LEU A 417 -6.61 -13.61 -13.51
N GLU A 418 -6.76 -13.85 -14.81
CA GLU A 418 -8.06 -13.83 -15.47
C GLU A 418 -8.67 -15.23 -15.52
N ALA A 419 -9.94 -15.33 -15.12
CA ALA A 419 -10.73 -16.55 -15.18
C ALA A 419 -12.10 -16.33 -15.84
N ALA A 420 -12.58 -17.39 -16.50
CA ALA A 420 -13.88 -17.46 -17.15
C ALA A 420 -14.76 -18.54 -16.49
N PRO A 421 -16.09 -18.53 -16.67
CA PRO A 421 -16.92 -19.67 -16.31
C PRO A 421 -16.39 -20.96 -16.93
N ALA A 422 -16.18 -22.01 -16.13
CA ALA A 422 -15.80 -23.31 -16.67
C ALA A 422 -16.93 -23.85 -17.57
N ALA A 423 -16.56 -24.47 -18.71
CA ALA A 423 -17.52 -25.14 -19.57
C ALA A 423 -18.26 -26.23 -18.79
N SER A 424 -19.59 -26.24 -18.89
CA SER A 424 -20.48 -27.20 -18.21
C SER A 424 -20.46 -28.58 -18.83
#